data_AF-A0A7V0MZ04-F1
#
_entry.id   AF-A0A7V0MZ04-F1
#
_cell.length_a   1.000
_cell.length_b   1.000
_cell.length_c   1.000
_cell.angle_alpha   90.00
_cell.angle_beta   90.00
_cell.angle_gamma   90.00
#
_symmetry.space_group_name_H-M   'P 1'
#
loop_
_entity.id
_entity.type
_entity.pdbx_description
1 polymer ?
#
loop_
_entity_poly.entity_id
_entity_poly.type
_entity_poly.pdbx_seq_one_letter_code
_entity_poly.pdbx_strand_id
1 'polypeptide(L)' 'MYKGKKVKVTFARTFSDVQEGSYLVLKGSSGYLEIDKNKASAAKALGAQVGDKIGIFKES' A
#
# COMPACT_ATOMS: atom_id res chain seq x y z
N MET A 1 1.51 -8.91 -0.35
CA MET A 1 2.02 -9.94 0.56
C MET A 1 3.37 -9.48 1.09
N TYR A 2 3.55 -9.52 2.41
CA TYR A 2 4.76 -9.06 3.07
C TYR A 2 4.99 -9.89 4.35
N LYS A 3 6.13 -10.57 4.46
CA LYS A 3 6.48 -11.46 5.59
C LYS A 3 5.32 -12.37 6.04
N GLY A 4 4.68 -13.05 5.07
CA GLY A 4 3.53 -13.94 5.32
C GLY A 4 2.17 -13.24 5.49
N LYS A 5 2.13 -11.91 5.70
CA LYS A 5 0.90 -11.14 5.81
C LYS A 5 0.33 -10.80 4.42
N LYS A 6 -0.97 -11.02 4.24
CA LYS A 6 -1.74 -10.51 3.08
C LYS A 6 -2.65 -9.40 3.56
N VAL A 7 -2.64 -8.27 2.85
CA VAL A 7 -3.55 -7.15 3.08
C VAL A 7 -4.29 -6.88 1.78
N LYS A 8 -5.60 -6.62 1.87
CA LYS A 8 -6.37 -6.12 0.73
C LYS A 8 -6.11 -4.63 0.58
N VAL A 9 -5.97 -4.20 -0.68
CA VAL A 9 -5.64 -2.82 -1.04
C VAL A 9 -6.49 -2.41 -2.24
N THR A 10 -6.84 -1.14 -2.32
CA THR A 10 -7.48 -0.58 -3.52
C THR A 10 -6.41 0.06 -4.40
N PHE A 11 -6.40 -0.26 -5.70
CA PHE A 11 -5.60 0.50 -6.67
C PHE A 11 -6.34 1.81 -6.99
N ALA A 12 -5.83 2.91 -6.48
CA ALA A 12 -6.47 4.22 -6.45
C ALA A 12 -5.65 5.28 -7.21
N ARG A 13 -6.27 6.43 -7.48
CA ARG A 13 -5.58 7.59 -8.08
C ARG A 13 -5.15 8.58 -7.00
N THR A 14 -5.89 8.66 -5.90
CA THR A 14 -5.64 9.59 -4.80
C THR A 14 -6.11 9.01 -3.47
N PHE A 15 -5.62 9.59 -2.37
CA PHE A 15 -6.02 9.25 -1.01
C PHE A 15 -7.53 9.40 -0.77
N SER A 16 -8.20 10.33 -1.44
CA SER A 16 -9.66 10.54 -1.29
C SER A 16 -10.51 9.42 -1.88
N ASP A 17 -9.93 8.52 -2.69
CA ASP A 17 -10.66 7.40 -3.29
C ASP A 17 -10.94 6.27 -2.27
N VAL A 18 -10.34 6.33 -1.07
CA VAL A 18 -10.52 5.32 -0.02
C VAL A 18 -10.81 5.97 1.33
N GLN A 19 -11.45 5.22 2.22
CA GLN A 19 -11.72 5.68 3.58
C GLN A 19 -10.43 5.92 4.37
N GLU A 20 -10.49 6.84 5.34
CA GLU A 20 -9.41 7.07 6.29
C GLU A 20 -8.98 5.74 6.96
N GLY A 21 -7.67 5.51 7.06
CA GLY A 21 -7.11 4.28 7.59
C GLY A 21 -7.13 3.07 6.63
N SER A 22 -7.75 3.16 5.46
CA SER A 22 -7.72 2.09 4.46
C SER A 22 -6.39 2.04 3.71
N TYR A 23 -5.96 0.84 3.31
CA TYR A 23 -4.80 0.68 2.45
C TYR A 23 -5.15 1.01 0.99
N LEU A 24 -4.21 1.65 0.30
CA LEU A 24 -4.28 1.92 -1.12
C LEU A 24 -2.92 1.68 -1.78
N VAL A 25 -2.96 1.43 -3.09
CA VAL A 25 -1.80 1.46 -3.97
C VAL A 25 -2.06 2.50 -5.04
N LEU A 26 -1.10 3.36 -5.30
CA LEU A 26 -1.19 4.38 -6.36
C LEU A 26 0.14 4.52 -7.08
N LYS A 27 0.13 5.19 -8.24
CA LYS A 27 1.38 5.64 -8.88
C LYS A 27 1.79 6.97 -8.25
N GLY A 28 2.91 6.94 -7.52
CA GLY A 28 3.49 8.12 -6.89
C GLY A 28 3.99 9.15 -7.89
N SER A 29 4.27 10.36 -7.39
CA SER A 29 4.81 11.46 -8.20
C SER A 29 6.20 11.15 -8.79
N SER A 30 6.95 10.25 -8.15
CA SER A 30 8.24 9.72 -8.61
C SER A 30 8.12 8.73 -9.78
N GLY A 31 6.90 8.29 -10.10
CA GLY A 31 6.64 7.30 -11.15
C GLY A 31 6.61 5.84 -10.68
N TYR A 32 6.91 5.57 -9.41
CA TYR A 32 6.87 4.23 -8.81
C TYR A 32 5.50 3.91 -8.19
N LEU A 33 5.25 2.63 -7.93
CA LEU A 33 4.11 2.21 -7.12
C LEU A 33 4.37 2.50 -5.65
N GLU A 34 3.39 3.14 -5.01
CA GLU A 34 3.39 3.43 -3.58
C GLU A 34 2.32 2.57 -2.89
N ILE A 35 2.65 2.05 -1.71
CA ILE A 35 1.71 1.31 -0.85
C ILE A 35 1.49 2.18 0.39
N ASP A 36 0.28 2.69 0.51
CA ASP A 36 -0.08 3.69 1.50
C ASP A 36 -1.25 3.27 2.36
N LYS A 37 -1.51 4.07 3.40
CA LYS A 37 -2.70 3.99 4.23
C LYS A 37 -3.24 5.41 4.39
N ASN A 38 -4.49 5.66 4.01
CA ASN A 38 -5.02 7.03 4.00
C ASN A 38 -4.93 7.67 5.40
N LYS A 39 -4.25 8.82 5.50
CA LYS A 39 -3.89 9.53 6.76
C LYS A 39 -3.18 8.67 7.82
N ALA A 40 -2.44 7.63 7.41
CA ALA A 40 -1.68 6.78 8.30
C ALA A 40 -0.40 6.25 7.62
N SER A 41 0.49 5.64 8.39
CA SER A 41 1.72 5.03 7.83
C SER A 41 1.50 3.56 7.51
N ALA A 42 1.53 3.19 6.23
CA ALA A 42 1.53 1.78 5.80
C ALA A 42 2.78 1.05 6.28
N ALA A 43 3.95 1.69 6.22
CA ALA A 43 5.20 1.12 6.70
C ALA A 43 5.13 0.74 8.20
N LYS A 44 4.59 1.62 9.05
CA LYS A 44 4.38 1.32 10.48
C LYS A 44 3.38 0.19 10.69
N ALA A 45 2.27 0.20 9.96
CA ALA A 45 1.23 -0.82 10.10
C ALA A 45 1.66 -2.21 9.62
N LEU A 46 2.50 -2.28 8.58
CA LEU A 46 3.07 -3.53 8.08
C LEU A 46 4.31 -3.96 8.89
N GLY A 47 5.04 -3.01 9.48
CA GLY A 47 6.39 -3.21 10.01
C GLY A 47 7.41 -3.37 8.87
N ALA A 48 7.24 -2.61 7.79
CA ALA A 48 8.11 -2.63 6.61
C ALA A 48 9.28 -1.65 6.76
N GLN A 49 10.43 -2.03 6.22
CA GLN A 49 11.64 -1.21 6.16
C GLN A 49 12.23 -1.22 4.74
N VAL A 50 13.09 -0.25 4.46
CA VAL A 50 13.81 -0.17 3.18
C VAL A 50 14.63 -1.44 2.97
N GLY A 51 14.58 -1.99 1.76
CA GLY A 51 15.25 -3.24 1.39
C GLY A 51 14.39 -4.49 1.54
N ASP A 52 13.23 -4.42 2.22
CA ASP A 52 12.29 -5.53 2.27
C ASP A 52 11.69 -5.83 0.90
N LYS A 53 11.47 -7.12 0.61
CA LYS A 53 10.74 -7.58 -0.58
C LYS A 53 9.24 -7.58 -0.32
N ILE A 54 8.47 -7.02 -1.26
CA ILE A 54 7.00 -7.01 -1.25
C ILE A 54 6.47 -7.65 -2.54
N GLY A 55 5.46 -8.51 -2.42
CA GLY A 55 4.71 -9.04 -3.56
C GLY A 55 3.36 -8.33 -3.70
N ILE A 56 3.03 -7.85 -4.90
CA ILE A 56 1.71 -7.30 -5.24
C ILE A 56 1.07 -8.26 -6.23
N PHE A 57 -0.18 -8.65 -5.97
CA PHE A 57 -0.92 -9.59 -6.79
C PHE A 57 -2.28 -8.99 -7.11
N LYS A 58 -2.73 -9.10 -8.35
CA LYS A 58 -4.10 -8.76 -8.73
C LYS A 58 -5.02 -9.89 -8.24
N GLU A 59 -6.08 -9.56 -7.50
CA GLU A 59 -7.14 -10.55 -7.23
C GLU A 59 -7.82 -10.90 -8.56
N SER A 60 -7.94 -12.19 -8.84
CA SER A 60 -8.64 -12.78 -9.99
C SER A 60 -10.11 -13.01 -9.66
#